data_AF-A0A849EFL0-F1
#
_entry.id   AF-A0A849EFL0-F1
#
_cell.length_a   1.000
_cell.length_b   1.000
_cell.length_c   1.000
_cell.angle_alpha   90.00
_cell.angle_beta   90.00
_cell.angle_gamma   90.00
#
_symmetry.space_group_name_H-M   'P 1'
#
loop_
_entity.id
_entity.type
_entity.pdbx_description
1 polymer ?
#
loop_
_entity_poly.entity_id
_entity_poly.type
_entity_poly.pdbx_seq_one_letter_code
_entity_poly.pdbx_strand_id
1 'polypeptide(L)'
;DGIPNARNIPVSTLHGNIWYHLGLAYYLKHDYDNAYRAYLKCRESGENPDNLVSSTHWLYMIQRRMGNKELSDSLLIPIKEDMDVIENTNYYDLCKFYKGLISEDSLSRSKDLSAASDAVSYGVANWHLYEGTQDKGVEILKDITGRNSWTSFGYIAAESDLIKMRVSDSTSIK
;
A
#
# COMPACT_ATOMS: atom_id res chain seq x y z
N ASP A 1 -14.89 -14.43 3.05
CA ASP A 1 -13.52 -14.44 2.53
C ASP A 1 -12.54 -13.98 3.59
N GLY A 2 -11.26 -14.30 3.39
CA GLY A 2 -10.21 -14.21 4.42
C GLY A 2 -9.55 -15.56 4.65
N ILE A 3 -8.37 -15.55 5.27
CA ILE A 3 -7.71 -16.80 5.69
C ILE A 3 -8.49 -17.36 6.90
N PRO A 4 -8.66 -18.68 7.06
CA PRO A 4 -9.19 -19.22 8.30
C PRO A 4 -8.37 -18.74 9.51
N ASN A 5 -8.97 -17.91 10.35
CA ASN A 5 -8.33 -17.39 11.57
C ASN A 5 -8.89 -18.06 12.82
N ALA A 6 -8.12 -18.03 13.91
CA ALA A 6 -8.47 -18.69 15.18
C ALA A 6 -9.80 -18.21 15.80
N ARG A 7 -10.31 -17.05 15.36
CA ARG A 7 -11.57 -16.45 15.82
C ARG A 7 -12.75 -16.81 14.92
N ASN A 8 -12.51 -17.44 13.78
CA ASN A 8 -13.52 -17.78 12.77
C ASN A 8 -14.35 -16.56 12.30
N ILE A 9 -13.72 -15.38 12.22
CA ILE A 9 -14.36 -14.13 11.79
C ILE A 9 -13.93 -13.83 10.36
N PRO A 10 -14.85 -13.71 9.39
CA PRO A 10 -14.51 -13.23 8.05
C PRO A 10 -13.97 -11.80 8.09
N VAL A 11 -12.77 -11.59 7.55
CA VAL A 11 -12.16 -10.25 7.44
C VAL A 11 -12.49 -9.54 6.13
N SER A 12 -13.03 -10.26 5.13
CA SER A 12 -13.48 -9.66 3.88
C SER A 12 -14.66 -10.38 3.24
N THR A 13 -15.19 -9.78 2.17
CA THR A 13 -16.26 -10.34 1.32
C THR A 13 -15.76 -10.52 -0.11
N LEU A 14 -16.38 -11.42 -0.87
CA LEU A 14 -16.07 -11.62 -2.29
C LEU A 14 -16.20 -10.32 -3.09
N HIS A 15 -17.27 -9.56 -2.83
CA HIS A 15 -17.49 -8.25 -3.44
C HIS A 15 -16.37 -7.26 -3.08
N GLY A 16 -15.93 -7.24 -1.83
CA GLY A 16 -14.80 -6.41 -1.40
C GLY A 16 -13.49 -6.79 -2.08
N ASN A 17 -13.19 -8.09 -2.18
CA ASN A 17 -11.98 -8.59 -2.84
C ASN A 17 -11.95 -8.26 -4.34
N ILE A 18 -13.10 -8.28 -5.02
CA ILE A 18 -13.21 -7.85 -6.43
C ILE A 18 -12.81 -6.38 -6.55
N TRP A 19 -13.36 -5.50 -5.70
CA TRP A 19 -13.00 -4.08 -5.71
C TRP A 19 -11.53 -3.84 -5.36
N TYR A 20 -11.00 -4.57 -4.38
CA TYR A 20 -9.60 -4.52 -3.99
C TYR A 20 -8.68 -4.82 -5.18
N HIS A 21 -8.88 -5.96 -5.83
CA HIS A 21 -8.01 -6.38 -6.94
C HIS A 21 -8.22 -5.53 -8.21
N LEU A 22 -9.43 -5.02 -8.44
CA LEU A 22 -9.66 -4.05 -9.51
C LEU A 22 -8.90 -2.74 -9.25
N GLY A 23 -8.96 -2.22 -8.03
CA GLY A 23 -8.20 -1.02 -7.64
C GLY A 23 -6.69 -1.23 -7.77
N LEU A 24 -6.20 -2.39 -7.36
CA LEU A 24 -4.81 -2.77 -7.53
C LEU A 24 -4.39 -2.84 -9.00
N ALA A 25 -5.20 -3.44 -9.87
CA ALA A 25 -4.90 -3.51 -11.30
C ALA A 25 -4.81 -2.12 -11.95
N TYR A 26 -5.71 -1.19 -11.58
CA TYR A 26 -5.61 0.21 -12.01
C TYR A 26 -4.36 0.90 -11.46
N TYR A 27 -4.06 0.69 -10.18
CA TYR A 27 -2.90 1.27 -9.51
C TYR A 27 -1.59 0.85 -10.20
N LEU A 28 -1.44 -0.44 -10.51
CA LEU A 28 -0.25 -0.99 -11.18
C LEU A 28 -0.03 -0.42 -12.59
N LYS A 29 -1.09 0.12 -13.22
CA LYS A 29 -1.02 0.84 -14.50
C LYS A 29 -0.84 2.35 -14.36
N HIS A 30 -0.68 2.84 -13.12
CA HIS A 30 -0.68 4.26 -12.76
C HIS A 30 -1.96 5.01 -13.15
N ASP A 31 -3.09 4.29 -13.26
CA ASP A 31 -4.42 4.87 -13.45
C ASP A 31 -5.04 5.19 -12.08
N TYR A 32 -4.49 6.22 -11.43
CA TYR A 32 -4.82 6.53 -10.04
C TYR A 32 -6.27 6.97 -9.84
N ASP A 33 -6.89 7.63 -10.82
CA ASP A 33 -8.30 8.03 -10.73
C ASP A 33 -9.25 6.83 -10.68
N ASN A 34 -9.02 5.82 -11.52
CA ASN A 34 -9.81 4.58 -11.46
C ASN A 34 -9.45 3.75 -10.22
N ALA A 35 -8.17 3.71 -9.84
CA ALA A 35 -7.73 3.03 -8.61
C ALA A 35 -8.42 3.62 -7.38
N TYR A 36 -8.47 4.95 -7.26
CA TYR A 36 -9.11 5.66 -6.16
C TYR A 36 -10.59 5.30 -6.06
N ARG A 37 -11.33 5.38 -7.19
CA ARG A 37 -12.75 5.02 -7.25
C ARG A 37 -13.02 3.57 -6.83
N ALA A 38 -12.19 2.63 -7.29
CA ALA A 38 -12.34 1.23 -6.92
C ALA A 38 -12.04 0.99 -5.43
N TYR A 39 -11.00 1.60 -4.87
CA TYR A 39 -10.68 1.44 -3.46
C TYR A 39 -11.68 2.15 -2.52
N LEU A 40 -12.36 3.21 -2.96
CA LEU A 40 -13.51 3.76 -2.22
C LEU A 40 -14.64 2.73 -2.12
N LYS A 41 -14.94 2.02 -3.21
CA LYS A 41 -15.92 0.92 -3.20
C LYS A 41 -15.47 -0.26 -2.36
N CYS A 42 -14.17 -0.58 -2.37
CA CYS A 42 -13.58 -1.56 -1.45
C CYS A 42 -13.80 -1.16 0.01
N ARG A 43 -13.51 0.10 0.36
CA ARG A 43 -13.74 0.63 1.70
C ARG A 43 -15.21 0.56 2.12
N GLU A 44 -16.14 0.90 1.23
CA GLU A 44 -17.58 0.80 1.48
C GLU A 44 -18.11 -0.64 1.65
N SER A 45 -17.32 -1.66 1.26
CA SER A 45 -17.77 -3.06 1.25
C SER A 45 -17.74 -3.78 2.62
N GLY A 46 -17.20 -3.15 3.66
CA GLY A 46 -17.12 -3.73 5.00
C GLY A 46 -16.67 -2.75 6.08
N GLU A 47 -17.09 -2.99 7.32
CA GLU A 47 -16.84 -2.10 8.46
C GLU A 47 -15.78 -2.64 9.43
N ASN A 48 -15.25 -3.85 9.21
CA ASN A 48 -14.27 -4.43 10.11
C ASN A 48 -12.91 -3.69 10.04
N PRO A 49 -12.11 -3.76 11.11
CA PRO A 49 -10.80 -3.11 11.16
C PRO A 49 -9.86 -3.52 10.02
N ASP A 50 -9.88 -4.78 9.58
CA ASP A 50 -9.05 -5.29 8.50
C ASP A 50 -9.34 -4.64 7.13
N ASN A 51 -10.61 -4.47 6.76
CA ASN A 51 -11.03 -3.76 5.55
C ASN A 51 -10.68 -2.28 5.66
N LEU A 52 -10.89 -1.70 6.84
CA LEU A 52 -10.57 -0.31 7.15
C LEU A 52 -9.06 -0.04 6.94
N VAL A 53 -8.16 -0.80 7.54
CA VAL A 53 -6.71 -0.53 7.42
C VAL A 53 -6.17 -0.81 6.01
N SER A 54 -6.60 -1.89 5.37
CA SER A 54 -6.12 -2.27 4.03
C SER A 54 -6.56 -1.25 2.97
N SER A 55 -7.84 -0.87 2.96
CA SER A 55 -8.33 0.15 2.02
C SER A 55 -7.76 1.54 2.30
N THR A 56 -7.58 1.94 3.58
CA THR A 56 -6.94 3.22 3.92
C THR A 56 -5.52 3.28 3.40
N HIS A 57 -4.71 2.22 3.56
CA HIS A 57 -3.33 2.19 3.08
C HIS A 57 -3.24 2.51 1.57
N TRP A 58 -4.05 1.85 0.75
CA TRP A 58 -4.07 2.09 -0.70
C TRP A 58 -4.62 3.46 -1.07
N LEU A 59 -5.74 3.88 -0.49
CA LEU A 59 -6.33 5.21 -0.73
C LEU A 59 -5.35 6.33 -0.38
N TYR A 60 -4.63 6.18 0.73
CA TYR A 60 -3.60 7.12 1.15
C TYR A 60 -2.47 7.19 0.12
N MET A 61 -1.90 6.05 -0.29
CA MET A 61 -0.85 6.04 -1.31
C MET A 61 -1.32 6.66 -2.63
N ILE A 62 -2.53 6.32 -3.09
CA ILE A 62 -3.12 6.89 -4.29
C ILE A 62 -3.19 8.42 -4.21
N GLN A 63 -3.72 8.97 -3.11
CA GLN A 63 -3.82 10.42 -2.94
C GLN A 63 -2.45 11.10 -2.88
N ARG A 64 -1.46 10.49 -2.20
CA ARG A 64 -0.07 10.99 -2.22
C ARG A 64 0.52 11.01 -3.62
N ARG A 65 0.28 9.96 -4.42
CA ARG A 65 0.75 9.84 -5.80
C ARG A 65 0.08 10.84 -6.75
N MET A 66 -1.14 11.26 -6.42
CA MET A 66 -1.86 12.34 -7.11
C MET A 66 -1.47 13.74 -6.61
N GLY A 67 -0.58 13.86 -5.62
CA GLY A 67 -0.15 15.14 -5.05
C GLY A 67 -1.10 15.74 -4.01
N ASN A 68 -2.14 15.00 -3.60
CA ASN A 68 -3.19 15.49 -2.69
C ASN A 68 -2.86 15.16 -1.23
N LYS A 69 -1.88 15.83 -0.64
CA LYS A 69 -1.40 15.54 0.71
C LYS A 69 -2.50 15.68 1.77
N GLU A 70 -3.26 16.76 1.75
CA GLU A 70 -4.28 17.04 2.75
C GLU A 70 -5.39 15.98 2.73
N LEU A 71 -5.80 15.55 1.52
CA LEU A 71 -6.77 14.47 1.36
C LEU A 71 -6.20 13.15 1.87
N SER A 72 -4.93 12.86 1.59
CA SER A 72 -4.28 11.65 2.10
C SER A 72 -4.26 11.62 3.63
N ASP A 73 -3.92 12.74 4.28
CA ASP A 73 -3.90 12.84 5.74
C ASP A 73 -5.30 12.66 6.33
N SER A 74 -6.33 13.18 5.65
CA SER A 74 -7.73 13.01 6.08
C SER A 74 -8.19 11.55 6.09
N LEU A 75 -7.70 10.72 5.16
CA LEU A 75 -8.03 9.30 5.08
C LEU A 75 -7.50 8.50 6.27
N LEU A 76 -6.46 9.01 6.93
CA LEU A 76 -5.84 8.40 8.11
C LEU A 76 -6.60 8.72 9.42
N ILE A 77 -7.52 9.68 9.43
CA ILE A 77 -8.28 10.08 10.63
C ILE A 77 -8.95 8.88 11.34
N PRO A 78 -9.61 7.94 10.64
CA PRO A 78 -10.27 6.79 11.28
C PRO A 78 -9.32 5.75 11.89
N ILE A 79 -8.01 5.80 11.58
CA ILE A 79 -7.03 4.85 12.10
C ILE A 79 -6.68 5.22 13.56
N LYS A 80 -7.02 4.34 14.50
CA LYS A 80 -6.77 4.53 15.94
C LYS A 80 -5.55 3.71 16.38
N GLU A 81 -5.04 3.94 17.59
CA GLU A 81 -3.89 3.18 18.14
C GLU A 81 -4.26 1.78 18.64
N ASP A 82 -5.53 1.54 18.94
CA ASP A 82 -6.06 0.33 19.59
C ASP A 82 -7.06 -0.44 18.71
N MET A 83 -6.76 -0.59 17.42
CA MET A 83 -7.62 -1.34 16.50
C MET A 83 -7.41 -2.85 16.61
N ASP A 84 -8.51 -3.60 16.67
CA ASP A 84 -8.52 -5.08 16.67
C ASP A 84 -8.42 -5.63 15.23
N VAL A 85 -7.22 -5.51 14.63
CA VAL A 85 -6.90 -6.01 13.28
C VAL A 85 -6.40 -7.45 13.38
N ILE A 86 -6.96 -8.36 12.56
CA ILE A 86 -6.69 -9.80 12.66
C ILE A 86 -5.61 -10.24 11.65
N GLU A 87 -5.76 -9.88 10.37
CA GLU A 87 -4.92 -10.37 9.26
C GLU A 87 -4.08 -9.25 8.64
N ASN A 88 -4.62 -8.04 8.51
CA ASN A 88 -4.01 -6.92 7.79
C ASN A 88 -3.11 -6.04 8.68
N THR A 89 -2.39 -6.64 9.63
CA THR A 89 -1.56 -5.94 10.63
C THR A 89 -0.45 -5.11 9.99
N ASN A 90 0.15 -5.57 8.90
CA ASN A 90 1.17 -4.80 8.17
C ASN A 90 0.62 -3.49 7.59
N TYR A 91 -0.60 -3.50 7.04
CA TYR A 91 -1.24 -2.27 6.55
C TYR A 91 -1.61 -1.34 7.70
N TYR A 92 -1.98 -1.91 8.85
CA TYR A 92 -2.23 -1.13 10.06
C TYR A 92 -0.98 -0.42 10.55
N ASP A 93 0.16 -1.13 10.62
CA ASP A 93 1.45 -0.54 11.00
C ASP A 93 1.90 0.53 10.01
N LEU A 94 1.75 0.31 8.71
CA LEU A 94 2.01 1.36 7.69
C LEU A 94 1.13 2.58 7.91
N CYS A 95 -0.17 2.41 8.18
CA CYS A 95 -1.05 3.54 8.47
C CYS A 95 -0.61 4.31 9.73
N LYS A 96 -0.20 3.62 10.80
CA LYS A 96 0.36 4.27 12.01
C LYS A 96 1.66 5.02 11.69
N PHE A 97 2.53 4.43 10.87
CA PHE A 97 3.75 5.07 10.42
C PHE A 97 3.47 6.34 9.62
N TYR A 98 2.52 6.30 8.68
CA TYR A 98 2.12 7.49 7.90
C TYR A 98 1.56 8.61 8.79
N LYS A 99 0.88 8.26 9.88
CA LYS A 99 0.40 9.21 10.90
C LYS A 99 1.50 9.73 11.84
N GLY A 100 2.71 9.20 11.76
CA GLY A 100 3.80 9.52 12.68
C GLY A 100 3.65 8.91 14.09
N LEU A 101 2.78 7.91 14.26
CA LEU A 101 2.55 7.24 15.55
C LEU A 101 3.64 6.21 15.88
N ILE A 102 4.30 5.66 14.86
CA ILE A 102 5.45 4.77 15.00
C ILE A 102 6.57 5.20 14.04
N SER A 103 7.81 4.84 14.34
CA SER A 103 8.95 5.10 13.48
C SER A 103 9.06 4.09 12.32
N GLU A 104 9.82 4.43 11.28
CA GLU A 104 10.16 3.50 10.19
C GLU A 104 10.83 2.23 10.73
N ASP A 105 11.71 2.35 11.74
CA ASP A 105 12.43 1.23 12.36
C ASP A 105 11.52 0.27 13.12
N SER A 106 10.31 0.72 13.48
CA SER A 106 9.30 -0.10 14.13
C SER A 106 8.53 -0.98 13.13
N LEU A 107 8.64 -0.71 11.83
CA LEU A 107 7.99 -1.52 10.79
C LEU A 107 8.75 -2.82 10.59
N SER A 108 8.02 -3.94 10.67
CA SER A 108 8.57 -5.26 10.35
C SER A 108 8.83 -5.39 8.85
N ARG A 109 10.04 -5.04 8.43
CA ARG A 109 10.62 -5.39 7.13
C ARG A 109 11.42 -6.68 7.31
N SER A 110 10.73 -7.80 7.56
CA SER A 110 11.41 -9.08 7.73
C SER A 110 12.35 -9.34 6.54
N LYS A 111 13.57 -9.82 6.79
CA LYS A 111 14.47 -10.30 5.73
C LYS A 111 13.91 -11.51 4.97
N ASP A 112 12.85 -12.11 5.50
CA ASP A 112 12.08 -13.14 4.81
C ASP A 112 11.45 -12.56 3.54
N LEU A 113 11.74 -13.22 2.42
CA LEU A 113 11.25 -12.91 1.07
C LEU A 113 9.76 -13.26 0.91
N SER A 114 8.91 -12.74 1.79
CA SER A 114 7.47 -12.96 1.79
C SER A 114 6.73 -11.82 1.09
N ALA A 115 5.57 -12.13 0.50
CA ALA A 115 4.71 -11.12 -0.11
C ALA A 115 4.27 -10.03 0.91
N ALA A 116 4.15 -10.40 2.18
CA ALA A 116 3.82 -9.48 3.26
C ALA A 116 4.96 -8.48 3.53
N SER A 117 6.23 -8.92 3.48
CA SER A 117 7.42 -8.06 3.62
C SER A 117 7.57 -7.08 2.45
N ASP A 118 7.26 -7.53 1.24
CA ASP A 118 7.32 -6.68 0.05
C ASP A 118 6.25 -5.58 0.08
N ALA A 119 5.04 -5.87 0.58
CA ALA A 119 4.00 -4.86 0.77
C ALA A 119 4.45 -3.74 1.74
N VAL A 120 5.08 -4.11 2.87
CA VAL A 120 5.63 -3.14 3.83
C VAL A 120 6.76 -2.33 3.19
N SER A 121 7.73 -3.01 2.56
CA SER A 121 8.85 -2.35 1.88
C SER A 121 8.36 -1.38 0.81
N TYR A 122 7.36 -1.76 0.02
CA TYR A 122 6.76 -0.91 -1.01
C TYR A 122 6.06 0.32 -0.41
N GLY A 123 5.31 0.14 0.69
CA GLY A 123 4.69 1.23 1.41
C GLY A 123 5.69 2.26 1.97
N VAL A 124 6.85 1.80 2.45
CA VAL A 124 7.95 2.66 2.93
C VAL A 124 8.66 3.34 1.76
N ALA A 125 8.90 2.62 0.66
CA ALA A 125 9.49 3.19 -0.54
C ALA A 125 8.67 4.37 -1.05
N ASN A 126 7.35 4.19 -1.19
CA ASN A 126 6.43 5.26 -1.55
C ASN A 126 6.52 6.43 -0.58
N TRP A 127 6.63 6.16 0.71
CA TRP A 127 6.80 7.22 1.71
C TRP A 127 8.00 8.11 1.47
N HIS A 128 9.15 7.51 1.22
CA HIS A 128 10.34 8.26 0.85
C HIS A 128 10.20 9.03 -0.47
N LEU A 129 9.46 8.51 -1.45
CA LEU A 129 9.25 9.17 -2.73
C LEU A 129 8.46 10.48 -2.60
N TYR A 130 7.53 10.58 -1.65
CA TYR A 130 6.68 11.77 -1.46
C TYR A 130 7.06 12.66 -0.27
N GLU A 131 8.00 12.25 0.60
CA GLU A 131 8.54 13.07 1.70
C GLU A 131 9.90 13.73 1.38
N GLY A 132 10.34 13.67 0.11
CA GLY A 132 11.55 14.39 -0.34
C GLY A 132 12.87 13.64 -0.18
N THR A 133 12.84 12.37 0.25
CA THR A 133 14.01 11.48 0.30
C THR A 133 13.98 10.46 -0.84
N GLN A 134 13.81 10.94 -2.07
CA GLN A 134 13.49 10.11 -3.23
C GLN A 134 14.53 9.01 -3.51
N ASP A 135 15.82 9.30 -3.34
CA ASP A 135 16.91 8.33 -3.56
C ASP A 135 16.73 7.07 -2.70
N LYS A 136 16.37 7.25 -1.42
CA LYS A 136 16.09 6.13 -0.50
C LYS A 136 14.86 5.34 -0.95
N GLY A 137 13.82 6.02 -1.43
CA GLY A 137 12.64 5.37 -2.00
C GLY A 137 13.00 4.49 -3.19
N VAL A 138 13.77 5.02 -4.14
CA VAL A 138 14.22 4.29 -5.34
C VAL A 138 15.14 3.12 -4.97
N GLU A 139 16.01 3.27 -3.97
CA GLU A 139 16.86 2.19 -3.46
C GLU A 139 16.01 1.02 -2.94
N ILE A 140 14.98 1.30 -2.13
CA ILE A 140 14.08 0.27 -1.61
C ILE A 140 13.30 -0.40 -2.75
N LEU A 141 12.82 0.33 -3.76
CA LEU A 141 12.18 -0.28 -4.93
C LEU A 141 13.11 -1.25 -5.65
N LYS A 142 14.37 -0.86 -5.86
CA LYS A 142 15.38 -1.71 -6.49
C LYS A 142 15.66 -2.96 -5.64
N ASP A 143 15.78 -2.81 -4.33
CA ASP A 143 15.94 -3.95 -3.40
C ASP A 143 14.77 -4.93 -3.53
N ILE A 144 13.52 -4.45 -3.52
CA ILE A 144 12.34 -5.29 -3.73
C ILE A 144 12.44 -6.06 -5.06
N THR A 145 12.76 -5.38 -6.17
CA THR A 145 12.86 -6.03 -7.48
C THR A 145 14.06 -6.97 -7.64
N GLY A 146 15.04 -6.89 -6.75
CA GLY A 146 16.18 -7.81 -6.68
C GLY A 146 15.89 -9.13 -5.95
N ARG A 147 14.73 -9.26 -5.31
CA ARG A 147 14.32 -10.44 -4.54
C ARG A 147 13.70 -11.53 -5.44
N ASN A 148 13.63 -12.76 -4.94
CA ASN A 148 13.00 -13.90 -5.63
C ASN A 148 11.46 -13.96 -5.48
N SER A 149 10.83 -12.91 -4.96
CA SER A 149 9.39 -12.82 -4.66
C SER A 149 8.58 -12.19 -5.79
N TRP A 150 8.89 -12.53 -7.05
CA TRP A 150 8.33 -11.90 -8.26
C TRP A 150 6.79 -11.97 -8.36
N THR A 151 6.14 -12.90 -7.66
CA THR A 151 4.67 -13.03 -7.63
C THR A 151 4.00 -12.09 -6.63
N SER A 152 4.74 -11.39 -5.77
CA SER A 152 4.16 -10.50 -4.78
C SER A 152 3.67 -9.21 -5.44
N PHE A 153 2.55 -8.67 -4.96
CA PHE A 153 2.06 -7.39 -5.48
C PHE A 153 3.01 -6.23 -5.16
N GLY A 154 3.76 -6.29 -4.06
CA GLY A 154 4.80 -5.32 -3.75
C GLY A 154 5.93 -5.33 -4.79
N TYR A 155 6.34 -6.51 -5.25
CA TYR A 155 7.30 -6.66 -6.34
C TYR A 155 6.79 -6.04 -7.65
N ILE A 156 5.58 -6.44 -8.08
CA ILE A 156 4.99 -5.98 -9.34
C ILE A 156 4.79 -4.45 -9.32
N ALA A 157 4.37 -3.90 -8.17
CA ALA A 157 4.21 -2.45 -8.02
C ALA A 157 5.56 -1.71 -8.07
N ALA A 158 6.59 -2.25 -7.42
CA ALA A 158 7.94 -1.67 -7.47
C ALA A 158 8.53 -1.69 -8.87
N GLU A 159 8.37 -2.80 -9.60
CA GLU A 159 8.80 -2.92 -10.98
C GLU A 159 8.09 -1.90 -11.89
N SER A 160 6.76 -1.80 -11.79
CA SER A 160 5.98 -0.83 -12.55
C SER A 160 6.46 0.61 -12.33
N ASP A 161 6.72 0.97 -11.08
CA ASP A 161 7.21 2.31 -10.70
C ASP A 161 8.59 2.60 -11.29
N LEU A 162 9.54 1.66 -11.18
CA LEU A 162 10.87 1.81 -11.74
C LEU A 162 10.85 1.96 -13.27
N ILE A 163 9.97 1.22 -13.96
CA ILE A 163 9.77 1.37 -15.41
C ILE A 163 9.26 2.77 -15.73
N LYS A 164 8.24 3.26 -15.01
CA LYS A 164 7.67 4.59 -15.24
C LYS A 164 8.69 5.71 -15.01
N MET A 165 9.51 5.60 -13.96
CA MET A 165 10.56 6.57 -13.67
C MET A 165 11.59 6.65 -14.81
N ARG A 166 12.07 5.49 -15.30
CA ARG A 166 13.02 5.45 -16.44
C ARG A 166 12.45 6.10 -17.70
N VAL A 167 11.17 5.89 -17.99
CA VAL A 167 10.51 6.51 -19.15
C VAL A 167 10.46 8.04 -19.01
N SER A 168 10.10 8.54 -17.83
CA SER A 168 10.08 9.99 -17.54
C SER A 168 11.46 10.64 -17.71
N ASP A 169 12.52 9.98 -17.25
CA ASP A 169 13.90 10.46 -17.40
C ASP A 169 14.31 10.55 -18.88
N SER A 170 13.96 9.54 -19.68
CA SER A 170 14.26 9.54 -21.12
C SER A 170 13.48 10.58 -21.94
N THR A 171 12.30 10.99 -21.45
CA THR A 171 11.45 11.98 -22.13
C THR A 171 11.89 13.42 -21.81
N SER A 172 12.58 13.63 -20.70
CA SER A 172 13.08 14.94 -20.26
C SER A 172 14.40 15.36 -20.93
N ILE A 173 14.97 14.52 -21.81
CA ILE A 173 16.23 14.74 -22.54
C ILE A 173 15.98 15.10 -24.02
N LYS A 174 14.75 15.45 -24.41
CA LYS A 174 14.41 15.98 -25.75
C LYS A 174 13.91 17.40 -25.67
#